data_AF-A0AAX6LGC4-F1
#
_entry.id   AF-A0AAX6LGC4-F1
#
_cell.length_a   1.000
_cell.length_b   1.000
_cell.length_c   1.000
_cell.angle_alpha   90.00
_cell.angle_beta   90.00
_cell.angle_gamma   90.00
#
_symmetry.space_group_name_H-M   'P 1'
#
loop_
_entity.id
_entity.type
_entity.pdbx_description
1 polymer ?
#
loop_
_entity_poly.entity_id
_entity_poly.type
_entity_poly.pdbx_seq_one_letter_code
_entity_poly.pdbx_strand_id
1 'polypeptide(L)'
;MDEEAEYFFQLIDQAYAENLENQPSGYKKCLLKAATDLCNGKSVIKVATDIYLTCQKDCIVPMGLPPKNRMLHGFIHDKLKSLSQKELRNLNIGHGLIATHFTFGPFL
;
A
#
# COMPACT_ATOMS: atom_id res chain seq x y z
N MET A 1 17.73 7.78 -0.46
CA MET A 1 16.83 6.73 0.06
C MET A 1 17.68 5.51 0.35
N ASP A 2 17.24 4.66 1.28
CA ASP A 2 17.77 3.30 1.39
C ASP A 2 17.19 2.39 0.28
N GLU A 3 17.75 1.19 0.14
CA GLU A 3 17.41 0.22 -0.90
C GLU A 3 15.93 -0.20 -0.85
N GLU A 4 15.37 -0.34 0.35
CA GLU A 4 13.97 -0.70 0.53
C GLU A 4 13.04 0.42 0.07
N ALA A 5 13.33 1.67 0.46
CA ALA A 5 12.57 2.84 0.05
C ALA A 5 12.66 3.06 -1.46
N GLU A 6 13.81 2.79 -2.08
CA GLU A 6 13.98 2.85 -3.53
C GLU A 6 13.16 1.77 -4.26
N TYR A 7 13.19 0.53 -3.79
CA TYR A 7 12.34 -0.53 -4.33
C TYR A 7 10.85 -0.19 -4.20
N PHE A 8 10.43 0.33 -3.03
CA PHE A 8 9.05 0.71 -2.81
C PHE A 8 8.63 1.89 -3.68
N PHE A 9 9.51 2.87 -3.88
CA PHE A 9 9.28 3.98 -4.81
C PHE A 9 9.05 3.46 -6.24
N GLN A 10 9.88 2.52 -6.71
CA GLN A 10 9.72 1.93 -8.04
C GLN A 10 8.38 1.19 -8.20
N LEU A 11 7.91 0.49 -7.16
CA LEU A 11 6.60 -0.15 -7.18
C LEU A 11 5.47 0.88 -7.30
N ILE A 12 5.57 2.00 -6.57
CA ILE A 12 4.58 3.09 -6.63
C ILE A 12 4.58 3.74 -8.02
N ASP A 13 5.75 4.02 -8.58
CA ASP A 13 5.90 4.65 -9.89
C ASP A 13 5.31 3.76 -11.01
N GLN A 14 5.63 2.46 -10.98
CA GLN A 14 5.06 1.49 -11.92
C GLN A 14 3.54 1.37 -11.77
N ALA A 15 3.01 1.36 -10.54
CA ALA A 15 1.57 1.32 -10.28
C ALA A 15 0.86 2.60 -10.75
N TYR A 16 1.48 3.77 -10.59
CA TYR A 16 0.94 5.05 -11.01
C TYR A 16 0.80 5.16 -12.54
N ALA A 17 1.71 4.53 -13.28
CA ALA A 17 1.72 4.51 -14.73
C ALA A 17 0.61 3.63 -15.36
N GLU A 18 0.00 2.72 -14.60
CA GLU A 18 -1.09 1.87 -15.12
C GLU A 18 -2.39 2.67 -15.36
N ASN A 19 -3.27 2.12 -16.20
CA ASN A 19 -4.60 2.68 -16.37
C ASN A 19 -5.44 2.47 -15.10
N LEU A 20 -5.80 3.58 -14.44
CA LEU A 20 -6.59 3.64 -13.22
C LEU A 20 -7.90 4.44 -13.40
N GLU A 21 -8.38 4.65 -14.63
CA GLU A 21 -9.58 5.46 -14.93
C GLU A 21 -10.84 4.93 -14.25
N ASN A 22 -10.92 3.62 -14.02
CA ASN A 22 -12.04 2.97 -13.33
C ASN A 22 -11.91 2.99 -11.80
N GLN A 23 -10.88 3.64 -11.26
CA GLN A 23 -10.66 3.75 -9.81
C GLN A 23 -10.99 5.17 -9.32
N PRO A 24 -11.39 5.33 -8.05
CA PRO A 24 -11.55 6.63 -7.41
C PRO A 24 -10.33 7.54 -7.63
N SER A 25 -10.58 8.79 -8.01
CA SER A 25 -9.51 9.77 -8.26
C SER A 25 -8.59 10.03 -7.05
N GLY A 26 -9.07 9.73 -5.84
CA GLY A 26 -8.30 9.76 -4.61
C GLY A 26 -7.11 8.80 -4.62
N TYR A 27 -7.25 7.64 -5.25
CA TYR A 27 -6.21 6.62 -5.29
C TYR A 27 -4.98 7.07 -6.08
N LYS A 28 -5.17 7.61 -7.29
CA LYS A 28 -4.04 8.11 -8.10
C LYS A 28 -3.32 9.29 -7.44
N LYS A 29 -4.06 10.17 -6.77
CA LYS A 29 -3.49 11.26 -5.96
C LYS A 29 -2.68 10.72 -4.77
N CYS A 30 -3.15 9.65 -4.14
CA CYS A 30 -2.46 8.98 -3.05
C CYS A 30 -1.12 8.38 -3.51
N LEU A 31 -1.07 7.70 -4.65
CA LEU A 31 0.17 7.15 -5.20
C LEU A 31 1.21 8.26 -5.49
N LEU A 32 0.79 9.37 -6.10
CA LEU A 32 1.68 10.51 -6.34
C LEU A 32 2.22 11.11 -5.04
N LYS A 33 1.33 11.27 -4.05
CA LYS A 33 1.72 11.75 -2.72
C LYS A 33 2.69 10.78 -2.04
N ALA A 34 2.46 9.48 -2.14
CA ALA A 34 3.31 8.45 -1.55
C ALA A 34 4.73 8.48 -2.14
N ALA A 35 4.87 8.61 -3.46
CA ALA A 35 6.15 8.78 -4.11
C ALA A 35 6.89 10.04 -3.60
N THR A 36 6.18 11.16 -3.47
CA THR A 36 6.72 12.42 -2.95
C THR A 36 7.16 12.29 -1.49
N ASP A 37 6.33 11.66 -0.67
CA ASP A 37 6.59 11.42 0.75
C ASP A 37 7.85 10.57 0.96
N LEU A 38 8.07 9.52 0.14
CA LEU A 38 9.28 8.70 0.19
C LEU A 38 10.53 9.51 -0.17
N CYS A 39 10.47 10.31 -1.24
CA CYS A 39 11.56 11.20 -1.62
C CYS A 39 11.92 12.20 -0.51
N ASN A 40 10.92 12.63 0.28
CA ASN A 40 11.11 13.51 1.43
C ASN A 40 11.57 12.79 2.71
N GLY A 41 11.92 11.50 2.63
CA GLY A 41 12.47 10.73 3.75
C GLY A 41 11.42 10.19 4.72
N LYS A 42 10.14 10.16 4.34
CA LYS A 42 9.12 9.49 5.14
C LYS A 42 9.35 7.97 5.10
N SER A 43 9.19 7.30 6.24
CA SER A 43 9.47 5.87 6.33
C SER A 43 8.53 5.02 5.48
N VAL A 44 9.06 3.90 4.97
CA VAL A 44 8.34 2.90 4.17
C VAL A 44 7.05 2.47 4.86
N ILE A 45 7.10 2.12 6.16
CA ILE A 45 5.91 1.71 6.93
C ILE A 45 4.84 2.79 6.95
N LYS A 46 5.22 4.06 7.13
CA LYS A 46 4.23 5.15 7.20
C LYS A 46 3.59 5.41 5.84
N VAL A 47 4.36 5.35 4.76
CA VAL A 47 3.84 5.48 3.39
C VAL A 47 2.95 4.29 3.02
N ALA A 48 3.38 3.06 3.34
CA ALA A 48 2.59 1.85 3.12
C ALA A 48 1.25 1.90 3.87
N THR A 49 1.26 2.39 5.11
CA THR A 49 0.05 2.58 5.92
C THR A 49 -0.90 3.60 5.28
N ASP A 50 -0.39 4.74 4.78
CA ASP A 50 -1.22 5.77 4.15
C ASP A 50 -1.90 5.26 2.87
N ILE A 51 -1.18 4.50 2.04
CA ILE A 51 -1.75 3.87 0.84
C ILE A 51 -2.83 2.87 1.26
N TYR A 52 -2.54 2.01 2.23
CA TYR A 52 -3.49 1.01 2.73
C TYR A 52 -4.79 1.65 3.25
N LEU A 53 -4.69 2.68 4.09
CA LEU A 53 -5.84 3.40 4.62
C LEU A 53 -6.65 4.10 3.52
N THR A 54 -5.98 4.63 2.51
CA THR A 54 -6.67 5.21 1.35
C THR A 54 -7.44 4.14 0.58
N CYS A 55 -6.83 2.97 0.38
CA CYS A 55 -7.49 1.86 -0.30
C CYS A 55 -8.74 1.40 0.46
N GLN A 56 -8.68 1.34 1.79
CA GLN A 56 -9.87 1.04 2.60
C GLN A 56 -10.95 2.12 2.47
N LYS A 57 -10.55 3.40 2.57
CA LYS A 57 -11.48 4.55 2.48
C LYS A 57 -12.18 4.63 1.12
N ASP A 58 -11.43 4.40 0.05
CA ASP A 58 -11.91 4.49 -1.33
C ASP A 58 -12.47 3.15 -1.84
N CYS A 59 -12.62 2.15 -0.95
CA CYS A 59 -13.12 0.81 -1.28
C CYS A 59 -12.38 0.15 -2.46
N ILE A 60 -11.07 0.40 -2.57
CA ILE A 60 -10.22 -0.19 -3.61
C ILE A 60 -10.09 -1.69 -3.34
N VAL A 61 -10.49 -2.50 -4.31
CA VAL A 61 -10.35 -3.96 -4.25
C VAL A 61 -9.04 -4.37 -4.93
N PRO A 62 -8.02 -4.85 -4.20
CA PRO A 62 -6.70 -5.11 -4.78
C PRO A 62 -6.75 -6.11 -5.94
N MET A 63 -7.59 -7.14 -5.86
CA MET A 63 -7.72 -8.17 -6.90
C MET A 63 -8.30 -7.65 -8.22
N GLY A 64 -9.01 -6.51 -8.20
CA GLY A 64 -9.53 -5.85 -9.39
C GLY A 64 -8.56 -4.86 -10.02
N LEU A 65 -7.39 -4.65 -9.43
CA LEU A 65 -6.39 -3.71 -9.94
C LEU A 65 -5.50 -4.35 -11.02
N PRO A 66 -4.88 -3.53 -11.88
CA PRO A 66 -3.93 -4.04 -12.87
C PRO A 66 -2.65 -4.60 -12.20
N PRO A 67 -1.81 -5.34 -12.94
CA PRO A 67 -0.73 -6.15 -12.36
C PRO A 67 0.26 -5.41 -11.45
N LYS A 68 0.73 -4.22 -11.82
CA LYS A 68 1.71 -3.47 -11.02
C LYS A 68 1.12 -2.94 -9.73
N ASN A 69 -0.14 -2.50 -9.78
CA ASN A 69 -0.89 -2.16 -8.58
C ASN A 69 -1.08 -3.37 -7.67
N ARG A 70 -1.35 -4.56 -8.20
CA ARG A 70 -1.41 -5.79 -7.39
C ARG A 70 -0.07 -6.10 -6.71
N MET A 71 1.06 -5.94 -7.42
CA MET A 71 2.39 -6.11 -6.83
C MET A 71 2.65 -5.10 -5.69
N LEU A 72 2.31 -3.83 -5.91
CA LEU A 72 2.38 -2.79 -4.87
C LEU A 72 1.58 -3.18 -3.63
N HIS A 73 0.34 -3.65 -3.81
CA HIS A 73 -0.52 -4.10 -2.72
C HIS A 73 0.03 -5.32 -1.99
N GLY A 74 0.63 -6.28 -2.70
CA GLY A 74 1.31 -7.41 -2.10
C GLY A 74 2.45 -6.97 -1.18
N PHE A 75 3.32 -6.08 -1.67
CA PHE A 75 4.40 -5.52 -0.86
C PHE A 75 3.89 -4.80 0.39
N ILE A 76 2.88 -3.95 0.26
CA ILE A 76 2.27 -3.23 1.39
C ILE A 76 1.71 -4.21 2.40
N HIS A 77 0.95 -5.21 1.94
CA HIS A 77 0.36 -6.23 2.79
C HIS A 77 1.43 -6.98 3.60
N ASP A 78 2.51 -7.43 2.95
CA ASP A 78 3.60 -8.15 3.61
C ASP A 78 4.32 -7.29 4.65
N LYS A 79 4.56 -6.01 4.32
CA LYS A 79 5.15 -5.06 5.28
C LYS A 79 4.26 -4.87 6.51
N LEU A 80 2.97 -4.63 6.31
CA LEU A 80 2.06 -4.40 7.44
C LEU A 80 1.80 -5.67 8.25
N LYS A 81 1.81 -6.85 7.62
CA LYS A 81 1.65 -8.15 8.30
C LYS A 81 2.85 -8.50 9.19
N SER A 82 4.05 -8.00 8.88
CA SER A 82 5.25 -8.21 9.71
C SER A 82 5.29 -7.38 11.01
N LEU A 83 4.37 -6.42 11.18
CA LEU A 83 4.34 -5.54 12.35
C LEU A 83 3.82 -6.26 13.59
N SER A 84 4.37 -5.91 14.75
CA SER A 84 3.86 -6.37 16.04
C SER A 84 2.48 -5.79 16.34
N GLN A 85 1.71 -6.46 17.22
CA GLN A 85 0.40 -5.95 17.64
C GLN A 85 0.46 -4.54 18.23
N LYS A 86 1.56 -4.18 18.92
CA LYS A 86 1.77 -2.83 19.46
C LYS A 86 1.91 -1.80 18.35
N GLU A 87 2.66 -2.11 17.29
CA GLU A 87 2.84 -1.24 16.13
C GLU A 87 1.53 -1.10 15.35
N LEU A 88 0.82 -2.20 15.11
CA LEU A 88 -0.50 -2.20 14.46
C LEU A 88 -1.52 -1.34 15.22
N ARG A 89 -1.49 -1.38 16.56
CA ARG A 89 -2.33 -0.52 17.41
C ARG A 89 -1.91 0.95 17.30
N ASN A 90 -0.62 1.24 17.34
CA ASN A 90 -0.11 2.62 17.22
C ASN A 90 -0.45 3.25 15.87
N LEU A 91 -0.52 2.44 14.81
CA LEU A 91 -0.93 2.85 13.47
C LEU A 91 -2.46 2.83 13.26
N ASN A 92 -3.23 2.36 14.26
CA ASN A 92 -4.69 2.22 14.21
C ASN A 92 -5.21 1.35 13.05
N ILE A 93 -4.44 0.34 12.63
CA ILE A 93 -4.76 -0.56 11.51
C ILE A 93 -5.04 -2.01 11.93
N GLY A 94 -4.88 -2.34 13.22
CA GLY A 94 -5.00 -3.72 13.73
C GLY A 94 -6.34 -4.41 13.42
N HIS A 95 -7.44 -3.67 13.33
CA HIS A 95 -8.76 -4.24 12.98
C HIS A 95 -8.92 -4.55 11.48
N GLY A 96 -8.22 -3.83 10.59
CA GLY A 96 -8.39 -3.96 9.14
C GLY A 96 -7.65 -5.16 8.52
N LEU A 97 -6.50 -5.52 9.10
CA LEU A 97 -5.64 -6.58 8.56
C LEU A 97 -6.17 -8.00 8.83
N ILE A 98 -6.94 -8.19 9.92
CA ILE A 98 -7.59 -9.47 10.22
C ILE A 98 -8.64 -9.83 9.15
N ALA A 99 -9.25 -8.83 8.50
CA ALA A 99 -10.21 -9.04 7.41
C ALA A 99 -9.55 -9.35 6.05
N THR A 100 -8.29 -8.95 5.85
CA THR A 100 -7.54 -9.18 4.59
C THR A 100 -6.93 -10.57 4.49
N HIS A 101 -6.96 -11.37 5.57
CA HIS A 101 -6.50 -12.76 5.56
C HIS A 101 -7.24 -13.63 4.53
N PHE A 102 -8.49 -13.28 4.22
CA PHE A 102 -9.28 -13.95 3.18
C PHE A 102 -8.87 -13.57 1.74
N THR A 103 -8.25 -12.39 1.54
CA THR A 103 -7.99 -11.84 0.21
C THR A 103 -6.68 -12.33 -0.41
N PHE A 104 -5.67 -12.63 0.41
CA PHE A 104 -4.34 -13.05 -0.07
C PHE A 104 -3.99 -14.50 0.25
N GLY A 105 -4.86 -15.24 0.97
CA GLY A 105 -4.66 -16.66 1.26
C GLY A 105 -3.40 -16.98 2.08
N PRO A 106 -3.21 -18.25 2.48
CA PRO A 106 -2.04 -18.69 3.25
C PRO A 106 -0.81 -18.99 2.40
N PHE A 107 -0.86 -18.79 1.07
CA PHE A 107 0.23 -19.13 0.14
C PHE A 107 0.84 -17.90 -0.50
N LEU A 108 1.78 -17.29 0.22
CA LEU A 108 3.00 -16.67 -0.31
C LEU A 108 4.16 -17.15 0.55
#